data_AF-A0A317MUP3-F1
#
_entry.id   AF-A0A317MUP3-F1
#
_cell.length_a   1.000
_cell.length_b   1.000
_cell.length_c   1.000
_cell.angle_alpha   90.00
_cell.angle_beta   90.00
_cell.angle_gamma   90.00
#
_symmetry.space_group_name_H-M   'P 1'
#
loop_
_entity.id
_entity.type
_entity.pdbx_description
1 polymer ?
#
loop_
_entity_poly.entity_id
_entity_poly.type
_entity_poly.pdbx_seq_one_letter_code
_entity_poly.pdbx_strand_id
1 'polypeptide(L)'
;MDPWEKLKALSGAIAAVVLPVVLLVVGNNFSAATKERELQGKFVELASQVLREAPREETKNLRQWATDVINRYSGVPMSAAAQKDLVEQTALPALAQSVVAPSTQWGVVFGADSELDKAKYEVEVAGPKVGVDGGLIYLRGKVYRSVAVFTQRSDAEDALAKARNRRADAYIVDMASWCPVSVQQAGYRQCSAP
;
A
#
# COMPACT_ATOMS: atom_id res chain seq x y z
N MET A 1 -70.03 0.20 -5.08
CA MET A 1 -68.64 0.69 -5.21
C MET A 1 -68.58 1.58 -6.42
N ASP A 2 -68.37 2.86 -6.20
CA ASP A 2 -68.23 3.84 -7.28
C ASP A 2 -67.03 3.47 -8.17
N PRO A 3 -67.12 3.66 -9.49
CA PRO A 3 -66.04 3.36 -10.43
C PRO A 3 -64.69 3.98 -10.01
N TRP A 4 -64.75 5.13 -9.34
CA TRP A 4 -63.59 5.84 -8.82
C TRP A 4 -62.84 5.08 -7.73
N GLU A 5 -63.56 4.45 -6.80
CA GLU A 5 -62.95 3.67 -5.73
C GLU A 5 -62.33 2.36 -6.26
N LYS A 6 -62.93 1.76 -7.30
CA LYS A 6 -62.33 0.62 -8.01
C LYS A 6 -61.04 1.00 -8.73
N LEU A 7 -60.99 2.19 -9.35
CA LEU A 7 -59.80 2.70 -10.01
C LEU A 7 -58.66 2.94 -9.01
N LYS A 8 -58.95 3.58 -7.87
CA LYS A 8 -57.97 3.80 -6.79
C LYS A 8 -57.41 2.47 -6.27
N ALA A 9 -58.29 1.52 -5.95
CA ALA A 9 -57.87 0.21 -5.45
C ALA A 9 -56.99 -0.54 -6.48
N LEU A 10 -57.35 -0.50 -7.77
CA LEU A 10 -56.56 -1.12 -8.84
C LEU A 10 -55.20 -0.44 -8.99
N SER A 11 -55.13 0.89 -8.94
CA SER A 11 -53.86 1.62 -9.03
C SER A 11 -52.92 1.32 -7.86
N GLY A 12 -53.46 1.18 -6.64
CA GLY A 12 -52.69 0.78 -5.47
C GLY A 12 -52.13 -0.65 -5.58
N ALA A 13 -52.97 -1.60 -6.03
CA ALA A 13 -52.55 -2.99 -6.24
C ALA A 13 -51.46 -3.11 -7.33
N ILE A 14 -51.59 -2.39 -8.43
CA ILE A 14 -50.57 -2.36 -9.50
C ILE A 14 -49.28 -1.73 -8.96
N ALA A 15 -49.35 -0.59 -8.27
CA ALA A 15 -48.17 0.07 -7.71
C ALA A 15 -47.41 -0.84 -6.72
N ALA A 16 -48.12 -1.61 -5.88
CA ALA A 16 -47.53 -2.54 -4.92
C ALA A 16 -46.70 -3.66 -5.58
N VAL A 17 -46.99 -4.02 -6.83
CA VAL A 17 -46.24 -5.03 -7.59
C VAL A 17 -45.19 -4.38 -8.50
N VAL A 18 -45.53 -3.29 -9.18
CA VAL A 18 -44.65 -2.64 -10.15
C VAL A 18 -43.45 -1.99 -9.47
N LEU A 19 -43.64 -1.33 -8.32
CA LEU A 19 -42.54 -0.63 -7.63
C LEU A 19 -41.40 -1.60 -7.23
N PRO A 20 -41.66 -2.74 -6.55
CA PRO A 20 -40.60 -3.71 -6.26
C PRO A 20 -39.89 -4.25 -7.51
N VAL A 21 -40.62 -4.53 -8.59
CA VAL A 21 -40.03 -5.03 -9.84
C VAL A 21 -39.10 -4.00 -10.48
N VAL A 22 -39.52 -2.74 -10.53
CA VAL A 22 -38.67 -1.65 -11.04
C VAL A 22 -37.42 -1.49 -10.18
N LEU A 23 -37.57 -1.48 -8.85
CA LEU A 23 -36.43 -1.39 -7.93
C LEU A 23 -35.47 -2.58 -8.10
N LEU A 24 -35.98 -3.79 -8.31
CA LEU A 24 -35.16 -4.97 -8.54
C LEU A 24 -34.36 -4.85 -9.85
N VAL A 25 -34.98 -4.41 -10.94
CA VAL A 25 -34.30 -4.25 -12.23
C VAL A 25 -33.26 -3.14 -12.18
N VAL A 26 -33.63 -1.96 -11.66
CA VAL A 26 -32.71 -0.82 -11.53
C VAL A 26 -31.57 -1.15 -10.56
N GLY A 27 -31.90 -1.77 -9.43
CA GLY A 27 -30.92 -2.21 -8.43
C GLY A 27 -29.92 -3.20 -9.02
N ASN A 28 -30.39 -4.23 -9.74
CA ASN A 28 -29.51 -5.19 -10.40
C ASN A 28 -28.58 -4.53 -11.42
N ASN A 29 -29.09 -3.62 -12.25
CA ASN A 29 -28.28 -2.90 -13.23
C ASN A 29 -27.23 -2.01 -12.56
N PHE A 30 -27.59 -1.31 -11.49
CA PHE A 30 -26.66 -0.47 -10.73
C PHE A 30 -25.58 -1.30 -10.01
N SER A 31 -25.97 -2.42 -9.39
CA SER A 31 -25.04 -3.37 -8.78
C SER A 31 -24.08 -3.97 -9.80
N ALA A 32 -24.56 -4.34 -10.98
CA ALA A 32 -23.71 -4.85 -12.05
C ALA A 32 -22.71 -3.80 -12.53
N ALA A 33 -23.15 -2.55 -12.76
CA ALA A 33 -22.28 -1.46 -13.17
C ALA A 33 -21.22 -1.11 -12.11
N THR A 34 -21.59 -1.17 -10.83
CA THR A 34 -20.66 -0.91 -9.72
C THR A 34 -19.61 -2.02 -9.62
N LYS A 35 -20.03 -3.29 -9.71
CA LYS A 35 -19.15 -4.44 -9.69
C LYS A 35 -18.15 -4.42 -10.86
N GLU A 36 -18.60 -4.04 -12.05
CA GLU A 36 -17.73 -3.90 -13.21
C GLU A 36 -16.64 -2.85 -12.98
N ARG A 37 -16.99 -1.66 -12.46
CA ARG A 37 -15.99 -0.61 -12.13
C ARG A 37 -14.99 -1.07 -11.07
N GLU A 38 -15.43 -1.83 -10.06
CA GLU A 38 -14.53 -2.40 -9.05
C GLU A 38 -13.54 -3.38 -9.67
N LEU A 39 -14.01 -4.27 -10.56
CA LEU A 39 -13.16 -5.21 -11.28
C LEU A 39 -12.14 -4.48 -12.17
N GLN A 40 -12.57 -3.45 -12.88
CA GLN A 40 -11.69 -2.61 -13.69
C GLN A 40 -10.58 -1.96 -12.85
N GLY A 41 -10.94 -1.42 -11.68
CA GLY A 41 -9.97 -0.89 -10.73
C GLY A 41 -8.93 -1.92 -10.29
N LYS A 42 -9.38 -3.14 -9.94
CA LYS A 42 -8.47 -4.24 -9.55
C LYS A 42 -7.54 -4.69 -10.68
N PHE A 43 -8.01 -4.71 -11.93
CA PHE A 43 -7.16 -5.02 -13.08
C PHE A 43 -6.09 -3.94 -13.30
N VAL A 44 -6.45 -2.66 -13.17
CA VAL A 44 -5.48 -1.54 -13.26
C VAL A 44 -4.46 -1.63 -12.12
N GLU A 45 -4.89 -1.97 -10.91
CA GLU A 45 -3.99 -2.17 -9.78
C GLU A 45 -2.98 -3.29 -10.05
N LEU A 46 -3.45 -4.47 -10.47
CA LEU A 46 -2.58 -5.60 -10.82
C LEU A 46 -1.62 -5.26 -11.97
N ALA A 47 -2.11 -4.60 -13.02
CA ALA A 47 -1.27 -4.13 -14.12
C ALA A 47 -0.18 -3.15 -13.64
N SER A 48 -0.54 -2.22 -12.75
CA SER A 48 0.44 -1.29 -12.17
C SER A 48 1.50 -1.99 -11.33
N GLN A 49 1.15 -3.07 -10.62
CA GLN A 49 2.11 -3.88 -9.86
C GLN A 49 3.10 -4.59 -10.80
N VAL A 50 2.62 -5.18 -11.91
CA VAL A 50 3.49 -5.79 -12.93
C VAL A 50 4.47 -4.78 -13.51
N LEU A 51 4.03 -3.54 -13.79
CA LEU A 51 4.88 -2.50 -14.36
C LEU A 51 5.85 -1.87 -13.35
N ARG A 52 5.66 -2.08 -12.04
CA ARG A 52 6.61 -1.67 -10.99
C ARG A 52 7.83 -2.58 -10.89
N GLU A 53 7.72 -3.83 -11.35
CA GLU A 53 8.89 -4.71 -11.43
C GLU A 53 9.88 -4.20 -12.48
N ALA A 54 11.16 -4.57 -12.36
CA ALA A 54 12.15 -4.23 -13.38
C ALA A 54 11.85 -4.95 -14.70
N PRO A 55 12.03 -4.29 -15.86
CA PRO A 55 11.85 -4.94 -17.16
C PRO A 55 12.84 -6.09 -17.33
N ARG A 56 12.32 -7.24 -17.78
CA ARG A 56 13.08 -8.46 -18.08
C ARG A 56 12.53 -9.03 -19.39
N GLU A 57 13.38 -9.69 -20.18
CA GLU A 57 12.94 -10.31 -21.45
C GLU A 57 11.79 -11.31 -21.23
N GLU A 58 11.85 -12.08 -20.13
CA GLU A 58 10.82 -13.05 -19.74
C GLU A 58 9.45 -12.42 -19.41
N THR A 59 9.43 -11.17 -18.94
CA THR A 59 8.21 -10.49 -18.50
C THR A 59 7.62 -9.55 -19.55
N LYS A 60 8.23 -9.45 -20.74
CA LYS A 60 7.80 -8.51 -21.80
C LYS A 60 6.32 -8.66 -22.17
N ASN A 61 5.84 -9.90 -22.30
CA ASN A 61 4.43 -10.18 -22.62
C ASN A 61 3.48 -9.76 -21.50
N LEU A 62 3.88 -9.94 -20.22
CA LEU A 62 3.08 -9.52 -19.07
C LEU A 62 3.02 -7.99 -18.95
N ARG A 63 4.14 -7.30 -19.24
CA ARG A 63 4.17 -5.83 -19.27
C ARG A 63 3.33 -5.28 -20.40
N GLN A 64 3.37 -5.92 -21.59
CA GLN A 64 2.50 -5.55 -22.70
C GLN A 64 1.02 -5.65 -22.29
N TRP A 65 0.61 -6.80 -21.74
CA TRP A 65 -0.73 -6.97 -21.17
C TRP A 65 -1.08 -5.88 -20.16
N ALA A 66 -0.17 -5.57 -19.23
CA ALA A 66 -0.40 -4.56 -18.21
C ALA A 66 -0.62 -3.15 -18.83
N THR A 67 0.17 -2.77 -19.83
CA THR A 67 -0.02 -1.50 -20.53
C THR A 67 -1.35 -1.45 -21.29
N ASP A 68 -1.78 -2.57 -21.90
CA ASP A 68 -3.05 -2.66 -22.61
C ASP A 68 -4.25 -2.57 -21.66
N VAL A 69 -4.15 -3.21 -20.49
CA VAL A 69 -5.16 -3.11 -19.42
C VAL A 69 -5.29 -1.68 -18.92
N ILE A 70 -4.17 -1.01 -18.61
CA ILE A 70 -4.20 0.39 -18.17
C ILE A 70 -4.81 1.28 -19.25
N ASN A 71 -4.38 1.15 -20.51
CA ASN A 71 -4.93 1.92 -21.63
C ASN A 71 -6.44 1.73 -21.81
N ARG A 72 -6.93 0.51 -21.60
CA ARG A 72 -8.36 0.19 -21.74
C ARG A 72 -9.21 0.82 -20.63
N TYR A 73 -8.70 0.89 -19.40
CA TYR A 73 -9.49 1.27 -18.22
C TYR A 73 -9.16 2.64 -17.62
N SER A 74 -8.05 3.30 -17.99
CA SER A 74 -7.63 4.60 -17.43
C SER A 74 -8.48 5.79 -17.91
N GLY A 75 -9.23 5.63 -19.01
CA GLY A 75 -9.94 6.73 -19.68
C GLY A 75 -9.04 7.73 -20.42
N VAL A 76 -7.71 7.61 -20.27
CA VAL A 76 -6.70 8.45 -20.93
C VAL A 76 -5.70 7.53 -21.64
N PRO A 77 -5.69 7.48 -22.97
CA PRO A 77 -4.78 6.60 -23.70
C PRO A 77 -3.33 7.06 -23.54
N MET A 78 -2.44 6.12 -23.24
CA MET A 78 -1.01 6.35 -23.24
C MET A 78 -0.50 6.51 -24.67
N SER A 79 0.56 7.30 -24.84
CA SER A 79 1.26 7.38 -26.11
C SER A 79 1.98 6.07 -26.42
N ALA A 80 2.17 5.77 -27.71
CA ALA A 80 2.91 4.58 -28.13
C ALA A 80 4.36 4.57 -27.61
N ALA A 81 4.97 5.76 -27.48
CA ALA A 81 6.29 5.92 -26.87
C ALA A 81 6.26 5.51 -25.38
N ALA A 82 5.31 6.04 -24.60
CA ALA A 82 5.19 5.68 -23.18
C ALA A 82 4.90 4.19 -22.97
N GLN A 83 4.06 3.58 -23.81
CA GLN A 83 3.81 2.15 -23.77
C GLN A 83 5.10 1.35 -24.01
N LYS A 84 5.86 1.71 -25.04
CA LYS A 84 7.14 1.05 -25.36
C LYS A 84 8.15 1.22 -24.23
N ASP A 85 8.28 2.42 -23.67
CA ASP A 85 9.20 2.71 -22.59
C ASP A 85 8.86 1.91 -21.33
N LEU A 86 7.57 1.79 -21.00
CA LEU A 86 7.11 0.98 -19.88
C LEU A 86 7.31 -0.51 -20.10
N VAL A 87 7.23 -1.00 -21.33
CA VAL A 87 7.48 -2.42 -21.63
C VAL A 87 8.97 -2.75 -21.60
N GLU A 88 9.82 -1.88 -22.13
CA GLU A 88 11.21 -2.23 -22.44
C GLU A 88 12.25 -1.59 -21.51
N GLN A 89 12.00 -0.40 -20.98
CA GLN A 89 13.07 0.45 -20.41
C GLN A 89 12.84 0.82 -18.94
N THR A 90 11.62 1.19 -18.59
CA THR A 90 11.34 1.89 -17.34
C THR A 90 10.27 1.18 -16.53
N ALA A 91 10.58 0.91 -15.26
CA ALA A 91 9.58 0.51 -14.29
C ALA A 91 8.81 1.74 -13.78
N LEU A 92 7.52 1.58 -13.47
CA LEU A 92 6.78 2.63 -12.80
C LEU A 92 7.44 2.92 -11.44
N PRO A 93 7.68 4.21 -11.09
CA PRO A 93 8.19 4.54 -9.77
C PRO A 93 7.18 4.03 -8.74
N ALA A 94 7.67 3.32 -7.72
CA ALA A 94 6.84 3.04 -6.57
C ALA A 94 6.39 4.39 -6.00
N LEU A 95 5.08 4.62 -5.94
CA LEU A 95 4.54 5.79 -5.26
C LEU A 95 5.11 5.74 -3.85
N ALA A 96 5.91 6.74 -3.50
CA ALA A 96 6.56 6.79 -2.22
C ALA A 96 5.44 6.91 -1.17
N GLN A 97 5.11 5.79 -0.52
CA GLN A 97 4.07 5.79 0.50
C GLN A 97 4.63 6.52 1.70
N SER A 98 4.12 7.74 1.93
CA SER A 98 4.35 8.47 3.16
C SER A 98 3.55 7.78 4.26
N VAL A 99 4.26 7.12 5.18
CA VAL A 99 3.66 6.54 6.38
C VAL A 99 3.89 7.52 7.51
N VAL A 100 2.79 8.06 8.05
CA VAL A 100 2.80 8.85 9.28
C VAL A 100 2.96 7.87 10.45
N ALA A 101 3.96 8.10 11.30
CA ALA A 101 4.14 7.27 12.48
C ALA A 101 2.94 7.46 13.43
N PRO A 102 2.30 6.38 13.94
CA PRO A 102 1.36 6.47 15.03
C PRO A 102 2.03 7.10 16.26
N SER A 103 1.30 7.92 17.01
CA SER A 103 1.81 8.64 18.19
C SER A 103 2.21 7.75 19.38
N THR A 104 2.13 6.43 19.26
CA THR A 104 2.37 5.47 20.34
C THR A 104 3.43 4.42 20.01
N GLN A 105 4.18 4.59 18.90
CA GLN A 105 5.22 3.64 18.53
C GLN A 105 6.59 3.99 19.14
N TRP A 106 7.29 2.97 19.62
CA TRP A 106 8.64 3.05 20.17
C TRP A 106 9.61 2.34 19.23
N GLY A 107 10.78 2.93 19.00
CA GLY A 107 11.84 2.36 18.18
C GLY A 107 13.05 2.00 19.04
N VAL A 108 13.63 0.82 18.84
CA VAL A 108 14.95 0.46 19.37
C VAL A 108 15.95 0.63 18.24
N VAL A 109 16.81 1.66 18.33
CA VAL A 109 17.90 1.88 17.39
C VAL A 109 19.08 1.01 17.80
N PHE A 110 19.43 0.04 16.97
CA PHE A 110 20.52 -0.91 17.22
C PHE A 110 21.56 -0.95 16.09
N GLY A 111 21.37 -0.14 15.04
CA GLY A 111 22.22 -0.04 13.86
C GLY A 111 22.56 1.41 13.51
N ALA A 112 23.73 1.66 12.92
CA ALA A 112 24.17 3.00 12.53
C ALA A 112 25.26 2.92 11.46
N ASP A 113 24.86 2.80 10.20
CA ASP A 113 25.75 2.49 9.09
C ASP A 113 25.73 3.62 8.05
N SER A 114 26.89 3.88 7.44
CA SER A 114 27.00 4.84 6.33
C SER A 114 26.50 4.27 5.00
N GLU A 115 26.38 2.95 4.90
CA GLU A 115 26.03 2.22 3.68
C GLU A 115 24.78 1.36 3.91
N LEU A 116 23.89 1.34 2.91
CA LEU A 116 22.62 0.62 3.00
C LEU A 116 22.81 -0.89 3.17
N ASP A 117 23.76 -1.49 2.46
CA ASP A 117 23.94 -2.95 2.51
C ASP A 117 24.47 -3.44 3.87
N LYS A 118 25.24 -2.62 4.58
CA LYS A 118 25.62 -2.89 5.97
C LYS A 118 24.41 -2.82 6.91
N ALA A 119 23.55 -1.81 6.73
CA ALA A 119 22.31 -1.72 7.48
C ALA A 119 21.36 -2.91 7.21
N LYS A 120 21.28 -3.40 5.97
CA LYS A 120 20.52 -4.62 5.61
C LYS A 120 21.05 -5.83 6.35
N TYR A 121 22.37 -6.03 6.35
CA TYR A 121 22.98 -7.11 7.12
C TYR A 121 22.65 -7.04 8.61
N GLU A 122 22.64 -5.84 9.19
CA GLU A 122 22.26 -5.66 10.60
C GLU A 122 20.79 -6.04 10.85
N VAL A 123 19.88 -5.66 9.97
CA VAL A 123 18.45 -5.97 10.11
C VAL A 123 18.13 -7.45 9.85
N GLU A 124 18.71 -8.04 8.82
CA GLU A 124 18.34 -9.38 8.33
C GLU A 124 19.09 -10.51 9.04
N VAL A 125 20.31 -10.24 9.51
CA VAL A 125 21.19 -11.29 10.06
C VAL A 125 21.57 -11.02 11.50
N ALA A 126 21.97 -9.79 11.83
CA ALA A 126 22.49 -9.49 13.17
C ALA A 126 21.40 -9.37 14.23
N GLY A 127 20.34 -8.63 13.94
CA GLY A 127 19.20 -8.41 14.84
C GLY A 127 18.55 -9.72 15.28
N PRO A 128 18.13 -10.59 14.35
CA PRO A 128 17.51 -11.87 14.70
C PRO A 128 18.40 -12.76 15.56
N LYS A 129 19.73 -12.75 15.35
CA LYS A 129 20.68 -13.52 16.18
C LYS A 129 20.70 -13.11 17.65
N VAL A 130 20.30 -11.87 17.95
CA VAL A 130 20.18 -11.37 19.33
C VAL A 130 18.73 -11.27 19.79
N GLY A 131 17.77 -11.78 19.03
CA GLY A 131 16.34 -11.74 19.37
C GLY A 131 15.72 -10.34 19.22
N VAL A 132 16.24 -9.55 18.29
CA VAL A 132 15.67 -8.28 17.83
C VAL A 132 15.18 -8.49 16.40
N ASP A 133 13.96 -9.00 16.28
CA ASP A 133 13.33 -9.30 14.99
C ASP A 133 12.61 -8.08 14.41
N GLY A 134 12.28 -8.15 13.12
CA GLY A 134 11.46 -7.13 12.47
C GLY A 134 12.12 -5.75 12.35
N GLY A 135 13.46 -5.71 12.30
CA GLY A 135 14.19 -4.48 12.06
C GLY A 135 13.79 -3.82 10.73
N LEU A 136 13.77 -2.49 10.73
CA LEU A 136 13.57 -1.65 9.56
C LEU A 136 14.72 -0.66 9.43
N ILE A 137 15.04 -0.25 8.21
CA ILE A 137 16.12 0.70 7.95
C ILE A 137 15.53 2.10 7.76
N TYR A 138 16.00 3.05 8.55
CA TYR A 138 15.63 4.47 8.46
C TYR A 138 16.84 5.33 8.10
N LEU A 139 16.74 6.15 7.06
CA LEU A 139 17.76 7.14 6.71
C LEU A 139 17.47 8.45 7.45
N ARG A 140 18.36 8.83 8.37
CA ARG A 140 18.28 10.09 9.13
C ARG A 140 19.65 10.74 9.23
N GLY A 141 19.77 12.00 8.78
CA GLY A 141 21.04 12.74 8.82
C GLY A 141 22.16 12.07 8.02
N LYS A 142 21.84 11.50 6.85
CA LYS A 142 22.76 10.74 5.97
C LYS A 142 23.32 9.43 6.56
N VAL A 143 22.77 8.94 7.66
CA VAL A 143 23.14 7.67 8.28
C VAL A 143 21.94 6.73 8.27
N TYR A 144 22.15 5.47 7.89
CA TYR A 144 21.15 4.41 7.94
C TYR A 144 21.09 3.85 9.36
N ARG A 145 19.90 3.87 9.95
CA ARG A 145 19.61 3.40 11.30
C ARG A 145 18.78 2.14 11.21
N SER A 146 19.28 1.06 11.79
CA SER A 146 18.49 -0.18 11.97
C SER A 146 17.65 -0.03 13.22
N VAL A 147 16.33 -0.08 13.06
CA VAL A 147 15.35 0.21 14.10
C VAL A 147 14.29 -0.88 14.16
N ALA A 148 14.13 -1.52 15.31
CA ALA A 148 12.99 -2.40 15.57
C ALA A 148 11.85 -1.59 16.20
N VAL A 149 10.64 -1.68 15.66
CA VAL A 149 9.49 -0.85 16.07
C VAL A 149 8.49 -1.67 16.88
N PHE A 150 8.05 -1.11 18.00
CA PHE A 150 7.15 -1.72 18.98
C PHE A 150 5.97 -0.80 19.26
N THR A 151 4.83 -1.39 19.63
CA THR A 151 3.63 -0.63 20.05
C THR A 151 3.60 -0.34 21.54
N GLN A 152 4.37 -1.09 22.35
CA GLN A 152 4.48 -0.89 23.79
C GLN A 152 5.93 -0.59 24.16
N ARG A 153 6.12 0.31 25.13
CA ARG A 153 7.44 0.70 25.60
C ARG A 153 8.16 -0.44 26.32
N SER A 154 7.45 -1.25 27.09
CA SER A 154 8.01 -2.42 27.79
C SER A 154 8.69 -3.39 26.82
N ASP A 155 8.04 -3.68 25.69
CA ASP A 155 8.57 -4.59 24.68
C ASP A 155 9.85 -4.01 24.04
N ALA A 156 9.89 -2.68 23.85
CA ALA A 156 11.08 -1.99 23.37
C ALA A 156 12.23 -2.02 24.40
N GLU A 157 11.94 -1.95 25.69
CA GLU A 157 12.93 -2.06 26.78
C GLU A 157 13.55 -3.47 26.84
N ASP A 158 12.73 -4.51 26.70
CA ASP A 158 13.20 -5.89 26.60
C ASP A 158 14.08 -6.12 25.37
N ALA A 159 13.66 -5.59 24.21
CA ALA A 159 14.45 -5.66 22.98
C ALA A 159 15.75 -4.84 23.07
N LEU A 160 15.73 -3.69 23.77
CA LEU A 160 16.93 -2.89 24.01
C LEU A 160 17.96 -3.65 24.86
N ALA A 161 17.53 -4.34 25.91
CA ALA A 161 18.43 -5.14 26.75
C ALA A 161 19.17 -6.19 25.91
N LYS A 162 18.44 -6.85 25.00
CA LYS A 162 19.02 -7.80 24.03
C LYS A 162 19.97 -7.14 23.04
N ALA A 163 19.57 -6.01 22.44
CA ALA A 163 20.39 -5.25 21.51
C ALA A 163 21.72 -4.80 22.15
N ARG A 164 21.69 -4.39 23.43
CA ARG A 164 22.86 -3.93 24.18
C ARG A 164 23.91 -5.01 24.42
N ASN A 165 23.53 -6.28 24.42
CA ASN A 165 24.50 -7.38 24.49
C ASN A 165 25.42 -7.43 23.26
N ARG A 166 24.97 -6.88 22.13
CA ARG A 166 25.78 -6.76 20.90
C ARG A 166 26.36 -5.36 20.73
N ARG A 167 25.56 -4.32 20.96
CA ARG A 167 26.02 -2.93 20.85
C ARG A 167 25.59 -2.09 22.05
N ALA A 168 26.55 -1.71 22.86
CA ALA A 168 26.31 -0.88 24.05
C ALA A 168 25.69 0.49 23.72
N ASP A 169 25.86 0.97 22.48
CA ASP A 169 25.31 2.25 22.00
C ASP A 169 23.83 2.18 21.60
N ALA A 170 23.17 1.03 21.69
CA ALA A 170 21.76 0.91 21.38
C ALA A 170 20.88 1.74 22.34
N TYR A 171 19.81 2.33 21.80
CA TYR A 171 18.92 3.23 22.53
C TYR A 171 17.47 3.17 22.04
N ILE A 172 16.54 3.56 22.91
CA ILE A 172 15.10 3.67 22.59
C ILE A 172 14.76 5.09 22.19
N VAL A 173 13.82 5.22 21.25
CA VAL A 173 13.27 6.48 20.76
C VAL A 173 11.76 6.39 20.67
N ASP A 174 11.08 7.52 20.83
CA ASP A 174 9.68 7.67 20.44
C ASP A 174 9.63 7.95 18.93
N MET A 175 8.97 7.09 18.16
CA MET A 175 8.95 7.20 16.70
C MET A 175 8.22 8.45 16.21
N ALA A 176 7.26 8.96 16.98
CA ALA A 176 6.51 10.16 16.62
C ALA A 176 7.40 11.41 16.60
N SER A 177 8.32 11.52 17.56
CA SER A 177 9.29 12.62 17.61
C SER A 177 10.57 12.33 16.82
N TRP A 178 10.95 11.05 16.69
CA TRP A 178 12.20 10.65 16.06
C TRP A 178 12.13 10.61 14.53
N CYS A 179 11.00 10.19 13.97
CA CYS A 179 10.73 10.09 12.52
C CYS A 179 9.22 10.25 12.26
N PRO A 180 8.66 11.46 12.45
CA PRO A 180 7.21 11.71 12.39
C PRO A 180 6.59 11.31 11.05
N VAL A 181 7.32 11.62 9.98
CA VAL A 181 6.96 11.25 8.61
C VAL A 181 8.10 10.45 8.02
N SER A 182 7.77 9.26 7.56
CA SER A 182 8.71 8.38 6.86
C SER A 182 8.20 8.10 5.45
N VAL A 183 9.10 8.23 4.47
CA VAL A 183 8.79 7.96 3.06
C VAL A 183 9.48 6.67 2.66
N GLN A 184 8.70 5.68 2.21
CA GLN A 184 9.27 4.41 1.75
C GLN A 184 10.08 4.63 0.46
N GLN A 185 11.33 4.17 0.49
CA GLN A 185 12.27 4.14 -0.63
C GLN A 185 12.66 2.68 -0.93
N ALA A 186 13.48 2.47 -1.96
CA ALA A 186 13.99 1.15 -2.34
C ALA A 186 14.88 0.55 -1.22
N GLY A 187 14.28 -0.23 -0.32
CA GLY A 187 14.96 -0.94 0.76
C GLY A 187 15.16 -0.17 2.08
N TYR A 188 14.67 1.07 2.19
CA TYR A 188 14.74 1.84 3.44
C TYR A 188 13.60 2.88 3.53
N ARG A 189 13.46 3.52 4.69
CA ARG A 189 12.53 4.63 4.91
C ARG A 189 13.30 5.92 5.14
N GLN A 190 13.01 6.96 4.37
CA GLN A 190 13.61 8.27 4.60
C GLN A 190 12.80 9.04 5.64
N CYS A 191 13.44 9.43 6.73
CA CYS A 191 12.81 10.31 7.71
C CYS A 191 12.92 11.76 7.23
N SER A 192 11.78 12.46 7.19
CA SER A 192 11.82 13.91 7.12
C SER A 192 12.40 14.43 8.43
N ALA A 193 13.35 15.37 8.35
CA ALA A 193 13.81 16.07 9.55
C ALA A 193 12.59 16.73 10.23
N PRO A 194 12.48 16.67 11.58
CA PRO A 194 11.50 17.48 12.28
C PRO A 194 11.74 18.97 12.03
#